data_AF-A0A5A7W4K5-F1
#
_entry.id   AF-A0A5A7W4K5-F1
#
_cell.length_a   1.000
_cell.length_b   1.000
_cell.length_c   1.000
_cell.angle_alpha   90.00
_cell.angle_beta   90.00
_cell.angle_gamma   90.00
#
_symmetry.space_group_name_H-M   'P 1'
#
loop_
_entity.id
_entity.type
_entity.pdbx_description
1 polymer ?
#
loop_
_entity_poly.entity_id
_entity_poly.type
_entity_poly.pdbx_seq_one_letter_code
_entity_poly.pdbx_strand_id
1 'polypeptide(L)' 'MPSPTEVAIDEIISACNNDLRGALKALLMVNEQLEAELQQLYAASPPRGAIRPGNNVLH' A
#
# COMPACT_ATOMS: atom_id res chain seq x y z
N MET A 1 4.59 -13.70 29.30
CA MET A 1 5.61 -13.92 28.26
C MET A 1 5.18 -13.11 27.06
N PRO A 2 6.00 -12.19 26.54
CA PRO A 2 5.64 -11.39 25.38
C PRO A 2 5.47 -12.27 24.14
N SER A 3 4.58 -11.87 23.25
CA SER A 3 4.37 -12.55 21.97
C SER A 3 5.54 -12.32 21.01
N PRO A 4 5.76 -13.20 20.01
CA PRO A 4 6.80 -12.99 18.99
C PRO A 4 6.68 -11.64 18.27
N THR A 5 5.44 -11.14 18.11
CA THR A 5 5.17 -9.83 17.52
C THR A 5 5.65 -8.69 18.41
N GLU A 6 5.41 -8.77 19.71
CA GLU A 6 5.88 -7.75 20.68
C GLU A 6 7.41 -7.68 20.72
N VAL A 7 8.10 -8.82 20.63
CA VAL A 7 9.57 -8.86 20.57
C VAL A 7 10.10 -8.18 19.30
N ALA A 8 9.50 -8.45 18.14
CA ALA A 8 9.89 -7.82 16.89
C ALA A 8 9.65 -6.29 16.92
N ILE A 9 8.57 -5.85 17.57
CA ILE A 9 8.30 -4.42 17.74
C ILE A 9 9.38 -3.76 18.60
N ASP A 10 9.76 -4.36 19.72
CA ASP A 10 10.80 -3.81 20.60
C ASP A 10 12.19 -3.75 19.93
N GLU A 11 12.54 -4.75 19.12
CA GLU A 11 13.78 -4.73 18.32
C GLU A 11 13.79 -3.60 17.29
N ILE A 12 12.66 -3.35 16.63
CA ILE A 12 12.49 -2.24 15.70
C ILE A 12 12.62 -0.90 16.42
N ILE A 13 11.99 -0.74 17.59
CA ILE A 13 12.10 0.47 18.43
C ILE A 13 13.56 0.71 18.83
N SER A 14 14.27 -0.34 19.25
CA SER A 14 15.69 -0.28 19.62
C SER A 14 16.58 0.13 18.44
N ALA A 15 16.35 -0.44 17.26
CA ALA A 15 17.07 -0.10 16.03
C ALA A 15 16.85 1.35 15.57
N CYS A 16 15.78 2.00 16.02
CA CYS A 16 15.50 3.40 15.74
C CYS A 16 16.21 4.37 16.71
N ASN A 17 17.12 3.90 17.57
CA ASN A 17 17.83 4.72 18.57
C ASN A 17 16.87 5.57 19.43
N ASN A 18 15.74 5.00 19.86
CA ASN A 18 14.65 5.71 20.55
C ASN A 18 13.93 6.81 19.74
N ASP A 19 14.25 7.03 18.46
CA ASP A 19 13.47 7.92 17.59
C ASP A 19 12.32 7.18 16.90
N LEU A 20 11.46 6.56 17.73
CA LEU A 20 10.25 5.89 17.25
C LEU A 20 9.33 6.86 16.51
N ARG A 21 9.34 8.15 16.90
CA ARG A 21 8.58 9.20 16.23
C ARG A 21 9.09 9.45 14.80
N GLY A 22 10.41 9.55 14.62
CA GLY A 22 11.03 9.67 13.31
C GLY A 22 10.81 8.45 12.43
N ALA A 23 10.94 7.25 12.99
CA ALA A 23 10.67 6.00 12.29
C ALA A 23 9.20 5.89 11.82
N LEU A 24 8.25 6.21 12.71
CA LEU A 24 6.82 6.19 12.37
C LEU A 24 6.49 7.26 11.32
N LYS A 25 7.10 8.44 11.41
CA LYS A 25 6.94 9.50 10.40
C LYS A 25 7.47 9.06 9.03
N ALA A 26 8.65 8.44 8.99
CA ALA A 26 9.20 7.90 7.75
C ALA A 26 8.29 6.83 7.14
N LEU A 27 7.77 5.91 7.97
CA LEU A 27 6.86 4.86 7.52
C LEU A 27 5.55 5.45 6.95
N LEU A 28 4.97 6.46 7.61
CA LEU A 28 3.78 7.15 7.14
C LEU A 28 4.02 7.85 5.79
N MET A 29 5.15 8.55 5.64
CA MET A 29 5.50 9.21 4.37
C MET A 29 5.65 8.21 3.23
N VAL A 30 6.29 7.07 3.47
CA VAL A 30 6.41 6.00 2.46
C VAL A 30 5.03 5.43 2.14
N ASN A 31 4.16 5.25 3.14
CA ASN A 31 2.81 4.74 2.91
C ASN A 31 1.98 5.71 2.05
N GLU A 32 1.99 7.00 2.37
CA GLU A 32 1.30 8.04 1.59
C GLU A 32 1.77 8.06 0.12
N GLN A 33 3.07 7.89 -0.12
CA GLN A 33 3.61 7.79 -1.47
C GLN A 33 3.09 6.54 -2.20
N LEU A 34 3.12 5.38 -1.55
CA LEU A 34 2.62 4.12 -2.13
C LEU A 34 1.12 4.19 -2.44
N GLU A 35 0.32 4.80 -1.58
CA GLU A 35 -1.11 5.03 -1.82
C GLU A 35 -1.33 5.92 -3.05
N ALA A 36 -0.51 6.96 -3.23
CA ALA A 36 -0.58 7.83 -4.40
C ALA A 36 -0.20 7.08 -5.70
N GLU A 37 0.85 6.25 -5.66
CA GLU A 37 1.25 5.41 -6.80
C GLU A 37 0.14 4.41 -7.17
N LEU A 38 -0.47 3.76 -6.18
CA LEU A 38 -1.60 2.85 -6.39
C LEU A 38 -2.81 3.55 -7.02
N GLN A 39 -3.15 4.75 -6.54
CA GLN A 39 -4.25 5.54 -7.11
C GLN A 39 -3.99 5.88 -8.59
N GLN A 40 -2.77 6.25 -8.94
CA GLN A 40 -2.39 6.52 -10.33
C GLN A 40 -2.53 5.27 -11.20
N LEU A 41 -2.08 4.12 -10.70
CA LEU A 41 -2.21 2.85 -11.43
C LEU A 41 -3.68 2.45 -11.65
N TYR A 42 -4.53 2.62 -10.64
CA TYR A 42 -5.96 2.36 -10.77
C TYR A 42 -6.65 3.33 -11.74
N ALA A 43 -6.25 4.59 -11.76
CA ALA A 43 -6.78 5.59 -12.70
C ALA A 43 -6.33 5.32 -14.15
N ALA A 44 -5.11 4.81 -14.34
CA ALA A 44 -4.56 4.48 -15.66
C ALA A 44 -5.08 3.15 -16.21
N SER A 45 -5.59 2.25 -15.36
CA SER A 45 -6.16 0.98 -15.81
C SER A 45 -7.57 1.19 -16.36
N PRO A 46 -7.88 0.73 -17.59
CA PRO A 46 -9.24 0.75 -18.09
C PRO A 46 -10.14 -0.11 -17.17
N PRO A 47 -11.41 0.26 -16.97
CA PRO A 47 -12.32 -0.53 -16.16
C PRO A 47 -12.39 -1.95 -16.73
N ARG A 48 -12.18 -2.93 -15.85
CA ARG A 48 -12.23 -4.36 -16.12
C ARG A 48 -13.68 -4.75 -16.44
N GLY A 49 -14.13 -4.39 -17.65
CA GLY A 49 -15.53 -4.40 -18.06
C GLY A 49 -15.80 -3.75 -19.42
N ALA A 50 -14.84 -3.01 -19.99
CA ALA A 50 -14.91 -2.55 -21.38
C ALA A 50 -14.63 -3.68 -22.39
N ILE A 51 -15.23 -4.86 -22.21
CA ILE A 51 -15.44 -5.77 -23.33
C ILE A 51 -16.57 -5.15 -24.15
N ARG A 52 -16.21 -4.70 -25.35
CA ARG A 52 -17.12 -4.15 -26.37
C ARG A 52 -18.39 -5.01 -26.44
N PRO A 53 -19.61 -4.42 -26.39
CA PRO A 53 -20.79 -5.13 -26.86
C PRO A 53 -20.51 -5.47 -28.31
N GLY A 54 -20.30 -6.76 -28.60
CA GLY A 54 -20.24 -7.25 -29.96
C GLY A 54 -21.60 -6.94 -30.59
N ASN A 55 -21.62 -5.96 -31.49
CA ASN A 55 -22.69 -5.80 -32.47
C ASN A 55 -22.75 -7.08 -33.32
N ASN A 56 -23.48 -8.09 -32.86
CA ASN A 56 -24.03 -9.11 -33.75
C ASN A 56 -25.32 -8.54 -34.34
N VAL A 57 -25.16 -7.71 -35.37
CA VAL A 57 -26.23 -7.50 -36.34
C VAL A 57 -26.39 -8.83 -37.07
N LEU A 58 -27.52 -9.49 -36.84
CA LEU A 58 -27.99 -10.61 -37.62
C LEU A 58 -28.17 -10.16 -39.08
N HIS A 59 -27.50 -10.82 -40.02
CA HIS A 59 -27.87 -10.83 -41.43
C HIS A 59 -27.53 -12.18 -42.05
#